data_AF-A0A1A9W6U3-F1
#
_entry.id   AF-A0A1A9W6U3-F1
#
_cell.length_a   1.000
_cell.length_b   1.000
_cell.length_c   1.000
_cell.angle_alpha   90.00
_cell.angle_beta   90.00
_cell.angle_gamma   90.00
#
_symmetry.space_group_name_H-M   'P 1'
#
loop_
_entity.id
_entity.type
_entity.pdbx_description
1 polymer ?
#
loop_
_entity_poly.entity_id
_entity_poly.type
_entity_poly.pdbx_seq_one_letter_code
_entity_poly.pdbx_strand_id
1 'polypeptide(L)'
;MSTVNDATSSIVCADYGSTTLKITSVLADGENVTCIADSAATASTTSTFGYQRLTSAKLSASNPSIKTSSSTKSLISSRFLKITMDMKSNCAESDSKQSPISIEYFLNMINQSLIGFTTIYMTWLCISTGLTITSLHAWLVTLGFCFLMAEAIMCHYKSNILTCNFPRNTKTTLHWILQVLGGGLGIAGTLVKCIQKGFRIESLHAKLGFAAFILCCFSMISGLSALYSQKVKQFLSPLFNKTFHNLLGLITFVLALVAQYYGYQKGFFIRKTTEDFQILMKCIILISLILSSIGPIKSLYYKLNNVIKNYW
;
A
#
# COMPACT_ATOMS: atom_id res chain seq x y z
N MET A 1 29.45 50.01 8.85
CA MET A 1 29.47 49.56 7.44
C MET A 1 28.90 48.15 7.45
N SER A 2 27.62 48.04 7.11
CA SER A 2 26.77 46.88 7.38
C SER A 2 26.60 46.07 6.10
N THR A 3 26.88 44.77 6.12
CA THR A 3 26.74 43.86 4.98
C THR A 3 25.27 43.45 4.80
N VAL A 4 24.68 43.76 3.64
CA VAL A 4 23.35 43.28 3.23
C VAL A 4 23.53 42.11 2.26
N ASN A 5 22.98 40.95 2.61
CA ASN A 5 22.88 39.78 1.75
C ASN A 5 21.50 39.78 1.08
N ASP A 6 21.44 40.06 -0.23
CA ASP A 6 20.19 39.94 -0.99
C ASP A 6 19.95 38.49 -1.42
N ALA A 7 18.92 37.87 -0.83
CA ALA A 7 18.46 36.53 -1.19
C ALA A 7 17.42 36.61 -2.31
N THR A 8 17.75 36.11 -3.50
CA THR A 8 16.80 35.90 -4.60
C THR A 8 15.93 34.68 -4.28
N SER A 9 14.63 34.87 -4.06
CA SER A 9 13.68 33.76 -3.87
C SER A 9 12.96 33.45 -5.18
N SER A 10 13.01 32.18 -5.61
CA SER A 10 12.26 31.68 -6.75
C SER A 10 11.15 30.76 -6.25
N ILE A 11 9.88 31.13 -6.47
CA ILE A 11 8.74 30.26 -6.14
C ILE A 11 8.38 29.44 -7.37
N VAL A 12 8.52 28.12 -7.28
CA VAL A 12 8.10 27.18 -8.32
C VAL A 12 6.72 26.64 -7.94
N CYS A 13 5.66 27.20 -8.52
CA CYS A 13 4.33 26.58 -8.51
C CYS A 13 4.22 25.65 -9.71
N ALA A 14 4.18 24.34 -9.45
CA ALA A 14 3.90 23.33 -10.47
C ALA A 14 2.39 23.07 -10.52
N ASP A 15 1.74 23.58 -11.57
CA ASP A 15 0.35 23.29 -11.85
C ASP A 15 0.27 21.93 -12.60
N TYR A 16 -0.29 20.92 -11.93
CA TYR A 16 -0.39 19.57 -12.48
C TYR A 16 -1.51 19.50 -13.52
N GLY A 17 -1.17 19.80 -14.78
CA GLY A 17 -2.11 19.63 -15.90
C GLY A 17 -1.71 20.22 -17.25
N SER A 18 -0.56 20.91 -17.38
CA SER A 18 -0.17 21.55 -18.64
C SER A 18 1.11 20.96 -19.24
N THR A 19 1.10 20.64 -20.52
CA THR A 19 2.27 20.18 -21.30
C THR A 19 3.20 21.31 -21.75
N THR A 20 3.09 22.50 -21.13
CA THR A 20 3.92 23.66 -21.47
C THR A 20 4.43 24.34 -20.21
N LEU A 21 5.77 24.39 -20.05
CA LEU A 21 6.44 25.09 -18.96
C LEU A 21 6.44 26.60 -19.24
N LYS A 22 5.72 27.38 -18.44
CA LYS A 22 5.90 28.84 -18.37
C LYS A 22 6.83 29.18 -17.21
N ILE A 23 7.96 29.80 -17.51
CA ILE A 23 8.88 30.36 -16.50
C ILE A 23 8.61 31.86 -16.46
N THR A 24 8.14 32.38 -15.32
CA THR A 24 8.03 33.82 -15.07
C THR A 24 9.08 34.20 -14.03
N SER A 25 10.02 35.06 -14.40
CA SER A 25 10.93 35.72 -13.47
C SER A 25 10.34 37.07 -13.08
N VAL A 26 10.15 37.31 -11.78
CA VAL A 26 9.79 38.62 -11.25
C VAL A 26 11.09 39.32 -10.84
N LEU A 27 11.44 40.41 -11.52
CA LEU A 27 12.45 41.34 -11.01
C LEU A 27 11.79 42.23 -9.97
N ALA A 28 12.47 42.44 -8.84
CA ALA A 28 12.15 43.50 -7.91
C ALA A 28 12.58 44.83 -8.52
N ASP A 29 11.74 45.39 -9.38
CA ASP A 29 11.51 46.82 -9.53
C ASP A 29 10.30 47.00 -10.45
N GLY A 30 9.37 47.84 -10.03
CA GLY A 30 8.04 47.93 -10.64
C GLY A 30 8.08 48.44 -12.08
N GLU A 31 7.81 47.54 -13.04
CA GLU A 31 7.15 47.86 -14.31
C GLU A 31 6.67 46.56 -15.00
N ASN A 32 5.39 46.52 -15.39
CA ASN A 32 4.79 45.39 -16.10
C ASN A 32 5.17 45.47 -17.59
N VAL A 33 5.88 44.46 -18.11
CA VAL A 33 6.05 44.27 -19.56
C VAL A 33 5.61 42.87 -19.97
N THR A 34 4.53 42.79 -20.75
CA THR A 34 4.06 41.58 -21.43
C THR A 34 4.68 41.49 -22.83
N CYS A 35 5.39 40.41 -23.13
CA CYS A 35 5.81 40.07 -24.50
C CYS A 35 5.05 38.85 -25.02
N ILE A 36 4.28 39.07 -26.08
CA ILE A 36 3.61 38.07 -26.92
C ILE A 36 4.60 37.63 -28.00
N ALA A 37 4.65 36.32 -28.32
CA ALA A 37 5.22 35.84 -29.57
C ALA A 37 4.39 34.68 -30.11
N ASP A 38 3.69 34.97 -31.22
CA ASP A 38 3.06 34.03 -32.14
C ASP A 38 4.12 33.27 -32.95
N SER A 39 3.87 31.99 -33.26
CA SER A 39 3.86 31.44 -34.64
C SER A 39 3.99 29.92 -34.66
N ALA A 40 3.18 29.31 -35.52
CA ALA A 40 3.01 27.88 -35.74
C ALA A 40 4.15 27.22 -36.52
N ALA A 41 4.42 25.94 -36.26
CA ALA A 41 4.91 24.99 -37.27
C ALA A 41 4.55 23.54 -36.88
N THR A 42 3.76 22.92 -37.74
CA THR A 42 3.26 21.54 -37.72
C THR A 42 4.34 20.56 -38.17
N ALA A 43 4.57 19.45 -37.45
CA ALA A 43 5.16 18.24 -38.03
C ALA A 43 4.85 16.99 -37.18
N SER A 44 3.96 16.15 -37.71
CA SER A 44 3.73 14.76 -37.31
C SER A 44 4.73 13.86 -38.05
N THR A 45 5.37 12.88 -37.39
CA THR A 45 5.37 11.45 -37.79
C THR A 45 6.39 10.56 -37.03
N THR A 46 5.86 9.44 -36.55
CA THR A 46 6.40 8.06 -36.61
C THR A 46 7.64 7.66 -35.79
N SER A 47 7.34 6.91 -34.73
CA SER A 47 8.23 6.01 -33.99
C SER A 47 8.60 4.76 -34.79
N THR A 48 9.89 4.41 -34.87
CA THR A 48 10.36 3.05 -35.19
C THR A 48 11.46 2.61 -34.22
N PHE A 49 11.30 1.38 -33.73
CA PHE A 49 12.12 0.65 -32.77
C PHE A 49 13.50 0.27 -33.36
N GLY A 50 14.57 0.34 -32.55
CA GLY A 50 15.88 -0.19 -32.92
C GLY A 50 16.85 -0.25 -31.74
N TYR A 51 17.10 -1.46 -31.22
CA TYR A 51 18.19 -1.74 -30.28
C TYR A 51 19.51 -1.75 -31.05
N GLN A 52 20.52 -0.98 -30.61
CA GLN A 52 21.87 -1.12 -31.14
C GLN A 52 22.94 -1.05 -30.04
N ARG A 53 23.62 -2.19 -29.89
CA ARG A 53 24.86 -2.47 -29.17
C ARG A 53 25.99 -1.57 -29.70
N LEU A 54 26.85 -1.05 -28.82
CA LEU A 54 28.06 -0.32 -29.23
C LEU A 54 29.31 -0.83 -28.53
N THR A 55 30.16 -1.39 -29.38
CA THR A 55 31.53 -1.87 -29.20
C THR A 55 32.52 -0.71 -29.05
N SER A 56 33.59 -0.99 -28.30
CA SER A 56 34.74 -0.14 -28.05
C SER A 56 35.51 0.25 -29.31
N ALA A 57 35.85 1.53 -29.46
CA ALA A 57 36.94 1.99 -30.33
C ALA A 57 37.60 3.24 -29.74
N LYS A 58 38.90 3.32 -29.96
CA LYS A 58 39.95 4.10 -29.27
C LYS A 58 40.48 5.16 -30.23
N LEU A 59 40.68 6.41 -29.82
CA LEU A 59 41.64 7.38 -30.42
C LEU A 59 41.71 8.63 -29.51
N SER A 60 42.82 8.86 -28.80
CA SER A 60 44.00 9.67 -29.16
C SER A 60 43.73 11.17 -29.31
N ALA A 61 44.54 11.95 -28.58
CA ALA A 61 44.35 13.33 -28.22
C ALA A 61 44.78 14.35 -29.30
N SER A 62 44.10 15.50 -29.32
CA SER A 62 44.73 16.83 -29.48
C SER A 62 43.77 17.91 -28.95
N ASN A 63 44.31 18.81 -28.12
CA ASN A 63 43.68 20.03 -27.60
C ASN A 63 43.87 21.20 -28.61
N PRO A 64 43.26 22.41 -28.44
CA PRO A 64 42.49 22.91 -27.30
C PRO A 64 41.19 23.68 -27.66
N SER A 65 40.50 24.12 -26.60
CA SER A 65 39.53 25.22 -26.51
C SER A 65 38.10 24.95 -27.00
N ILE A 66 37.18 24.81 -26.03
CA ILE A 66 35.90 25.53 -25.89
C ILE A 66 35.25 25.04 -24.59
N LYS A 67 34.80 25.98 -23.75
CA LYS A 67 34.10 25.74 -22.48
C LYS A 67 32.80 24.96 -22.74
N THR A 68 32.68 23.75 -22.22
CA THR A 68 31.41 23.01 -22.21
C THR A 68 31.04 22.48 -20.83
N SER A 69 29.90 22.97 -20.36
CA SER A 69 29.03 22.51 -19.27
C SER A 69 29.30 21.11 -18.70
N SER A 70 29.79 21.07 -17.46
CA SER A 70 29.89 19.87 -16.61
C SER A 70 28.59 19.53 -15.87
N SER A 71 27.46 20.15 -16.23
CA SER A 71 26.27 20.13 -15.37
C SER A 71 25.42 18.84 -15.47
N THR A 72 25.44 18.12 -16.58
CA THR A 72 24.42 17.09 -16.82
C THR A 72 24.78 15.68 -16.31
N LYS A 73 26.07 15.33 -16.19
CA LYS A 73 26.48 14.02 -15.63
C LYS A 73 26.50 13.99 -14.09
N SER A 74 26.67 15.16 -13.45
CA SER A 74 26.62 15.33 -12.00
C SER A 74 25.20 15.18 -11.44
N LEU A 75 24.18 15.63 -12.17
CA LEU A 75 22.79 15.63 -11.69
C LEU A 75 22.13 14.24 -11.60
N ILE A 76 22.51 13.30 -12.47
CA ILE A 76 21.96 11.93 -12.44
C ILE A 76 22.65 11.10 -11.35
N SER A 77 23.97 11.24 -11.21
CA SER A 77 24.72 10.57 -10.14
C SER A 77 24.33 11.10 -8.76
N SER A 78 24.11 12.41 -8.62
CA SER A 78 23.67 13.00 -7.34
C SER A 78 22.22 12.66 -7.01
N ARG A 79 21.30 12.55 -7.98
CA ARG A 79 19.93 12.08 -7.71
C ARG A 79 19.88 10.61 -7.31
N PHE A 80 20.64 9.73 -7.97
CA PHE A 80 20.71 8.32 -7.57
C PHE A 80 21.43 8.15 -6.22
N LEU A 81 22.54 8.86 -5.96
CA LEU A 81 23.19 8.84 -4.65
C LEU A 81 22.30 9.41 -3.55
N LYS A 82 21.54 10.47 -3.82
CA LYS A 82 20.60 11.06 -2.86
C LYS A 82 19.42 10.12 -2.58
N ILE A 83 18.92 9.38 -3.57
CA ILE A 83 17.92 8.33 -3.38
C ILE A 83 18.48 7.18 -2.53
N THR A 84 19.73 6.77 -2.74
CA THR A 84 20.35 5.68 -1.95
C THR A 84 20.71 6.14 -0.53
N MET A 85 21.14 7.40 -0.35
CA MET A 85 21.44 7.97 0.96
C MET A 85 20.16 8.25 1.77
N ASP A 86 19.08 8.70 1.14
CA ASP A 86 17.75 8.83 1.77
C ASP A 86 17.08 7.46 2.02
N MET A 87 17.42 6.41 1.25
CA MET A 87 16.98 5.03 1.53
C MET A 87 17.72 4.40 2.71
N LYS A 88 18.99 4.76 2.93
CA LYS A 88 19.80 4.20 4.02
C LYS A 88 19.60 4.94 5.36
N SER A 89 19.23 6.22 5.33
CA SER A 89 19.06 7.03 6.55
C SER A 89 17.74 6.80 7.29
N ASN A 90 16.66 6.38 6.61
CA ASN A 90 15.36 6.18 7.24
C ASN A 90 15.30 5.01 8.25
N CYS A 91 16.33 4.15 8.30
CA CYS A 91 16.42 3.03 9.24
C CYS A 91 17.54 3.16 10.28
N ALA A 92 18.42 4.16 10.19
CA ALA A 92 19.71 4.14 10.90
C ALA A 92 19.97 5.35 11.82
N GLU A 93 18.97 6.19 12.12
CA GLU A 93 19.18 7.30 13.05
C GLU A 93 18.14 7.27 14.18
N SER A 94 18.49 6.63 15.30
CA SER A 94 17.97 7.00 16.64
C SER A 94 18.72 6.32 17.80
N ASP A 95 20.02 6.58 17.97
CA ASP A 95 20.67 6.30 19.26
C ASP A 95 20.11 7.27 20.32
N SER A 96 19.05 6.83 21.02
CA SER A 96 18.55 7.27 22.35
C SER A 96 17.06 6.94 22.59
N LYS A 97 16.32 6.40 21.62
CA LYS A 97 14.90 5.96 21.76
C LYS A 97 14.63 4.53 21.22
N GLN A 98 15.61 3.65 21.36
CA GLN A 98 15.70 2.33 20.69
C GLN A 98 14.65 1.28 21.15
N SER A 99 14.04 1.39 22.34
CA SER A 99 13.28 0.29 22.96
C SER A 99 11.87 0.02 22.38
N PRO A 100 10.96 1.01 22.17
CA PRO A 100 9.62 0.71 21.66
C PRO A 100 9.65 0.28 20.18
N ILE A 101 10.58 0.83 19.39
CA ILE A 101 10.70 0.55 17.95
C ILE A 101 11.14 -0.90 17.73
N SER A 102 12.13 -1.38 18.48
CA SER A 102 12.63 -2.76 18.38
C SER A 102 11.55 -3.80 18.74
N ILE A 103 10.72 -3.50 19.74
CA ILE A 103 9.61 -4.36 20.16
C ILE A 103 8.52 -4.43 19.07
N GLU A 104 8.16 -3.30 18.47
CA GLU A 104 7.20 -3.27 17.35
C GLU A 104 7.67 -4.12 16.16
N TYR A 105 8.96 -4.06 15.82
CA TYR A 105 9.56 -4.89 14.77
C TYR A 105 9.48 -6.39 15.08
N PHE A 106 9.82 -6.77 16.31
CA PHE A 106 9.79 -8.16 16.75
C PHE A 106 8.36 -8.72 16.73
N LEU A 107 7.38 -7.97 17.25
CA LEU A 107 5.97 -8.36 17.22
C LEU A 107 5.45 -8.50 15.80
N ASN A 108 5.81 -7.58 14.89
CA ASN A 108 5.44 -7.70 13.49
C ASN A 108 5.99 -8.97 12.84
N MET A 109 7.23 -9.35 13.17
CA MET A 109 7.83 -10.58 12.65
C MET A 109 7.15 -11.84 13.15
N ILE A 110 6.80 -11.88 14.43
CA ILE A 110 6.00 -12.96 14.99
C ILE A 110 4.65 -13.02 14.27
N ASN A 111 3.97 -11.88 14.11
CA ASN A 111 2.67 -11.82 13.44
C ASN A 111 2.72 -12.40 12.01
N GLN A 112 3.69 -11.98 11.20
CA GLN A 112 3.85 -12.55 9.85
C GLN A 112 4.17 -14.04 9.87
N SER A 113 5.00 -14.49 10.81
CA SER A 113 5.31 -15.93 10.96
C SER A 113 4.08 -16.75 11.35
N LEU A 114 3.22 -16.22 12.23
CA LEU A 114 1.98 -16.85 12.68
C LEU A 114 0.93 -16.95 11.56
N ILE A 115 0.75 -15.86 10.80
CA ILE A 115 -0.15 -15.83 9.64
C ILE A 115 0.38 -16.77 8.54
N GLY A 116 1.69 -16.74 8.29
CA GLY A 116 2.37 -17.62 7.34
C GLY A 116 2.19 -19.10 7.71
N PHE A 117 2.46 -19.47 8.97
CA PHE A 117 2.25 -20.83 9.48
C PHE A 117 0.80 -21.29 9.29
N THR A 118 -0.16 -20.46 9.70
CA THR A 118 -1.59 -20.77 9.55
C THR A 118 -1.96 -21.03 8.10
N THR A 119 -1.46 -20.20 7.19
CA THR A 119 -1.77 -20.26 5.76
C THR A 119 -1.14 -21.48 5.09
N ILE A 120 0.13 -21.77 5.38
CA ILE A 120 0.85 -22.93 4.86
C ILE A 120 0.14 -24.22 5.31
N TYR A 121 -0.18 -24.32 6.61
CA TYR A 121 -0.86 -25.49 7.15
C TYR A 121 -2.24 -25.69 6.52
N MET A 122 -3.07 -24.64 6.47
CA MET A 122 -4.40 -24.72 5.87
C MET A 122 -4.35 -25.04 4.38
N THR A 123 -3.36 -24.51 3.66
CA THR A 123 -3.12 -24.84 2.25
C THR A 123 -2.79 -26.31 2.08
N TRP A 124 -1.82 -26.82 2.85
CA TRP A 124 -1.47 -28.24 2.83
C TRP A 124 -2.67 -29.14 3.13
N LEU A 125 -3.45 -28.81 4.18
CA LEU A 125 -4.64 -29.59 4.56
C LEU A 125 -5.72 -29.60 3.46
N CYS A 126 -5.97 -28.44 2.83
CA CYS A 126 -7.00 -28.33 1.80
C CYS A 126 -6.61 -29.01 0.49
N ILE A 127 -5.34 -28.93 0.10
CA ILE A 127 -4.80 -29.64 -1.07
C ILE A 127 -4.81 -31.15 -0.83
N SER A 128 -4.35 -31.60 0.35
CA SER A 128 -4.32 -33.03 0.71
C SER A 128 -5.71 -33.67 0.80
N THR A 129 -6.77 -32.87 0.87
CA THR A 129 -8.17 -33.33 0.86
C THR A 129 -8.81 -33.22 -0.53
N GLY A 130 -8.02 -32.99 -1.58
CA GLY A 130 -8.49 -32.97 -2.97
C GLY A 130 -9.38 -31.77 -3.32
N LEU A 131 -9.30 -30.66 -2.56
CA LEU A 131 -10.04 -29.42 -2.85
C LEU A 131 -11.56 -29.62 -3.08
N THR A 132 -12.19 -30.55 -2.35
CA THR A 132 -13.66 -30.60 -2.23
C THR A 132 -14.25 -29.21 -1.94
N ILE A 133 -15.51 -28.96 -2.28
CA ILE A 133 -16.12 -27.62 -2.15
C ILE A 133 -15.88 -26.96 -0.77
N THR A 134 -15.89 -27.75 0.32
CA THR A 134 -15.61 -27.21 1.66
C THR A 134 -14.13 -26.89 1.89
N SER A 135 -13.22 -27.74 1.41
CA SER A 135 -11.78 -27.45 1.51
C SER A 135 -11.35 -26.33 0.54
N LEU A 136 -11.97 -26.23 -0.64
CA LEU A 136 -11.79 -25.11 -1.56
C LEU A 136 -12.22 -23.78 -0.90
N HIS A 137 -13.41 -23.75 -0.26
CA HIS A 137 -13.84 -22.60 0.52
C HIS A 137 -12.80 -22.24 1.59
N ALA A 138 -12.40 -23.20 2.43
CA ALA A 138 -11.46 -22.97 3.51
C ALA A 138 -10.10 -22.46 3.00
N TRP A 139 -9.62 -23.00 1.88
CA TRP A 139 -8.38 -22.57 1.24
C TRP A 139 -8.47 -21.14 0.72
N LEU A 140 -9.50 -20.82 -0.07
CA LEU A 140 -9.69 -19.50 -0.66
C LEU A 140 -9.86 -18.40 0.41
N VAL A 141 -10.66 -18.64 1.45
CA VAL A 141 -10.87 -17.64 2.52
C VAL A 141 -9.65 -17.49 3.43
N THR A 142 -8.90 -18.56 3.67
CA THR A 142 -7.65 -18.46 4.44
C THR A 142 -6.58 -17.71 3.65
N LEU A 143 -6.34 -18.08 2.39
CA LEU A 143 -5.37 -17.40 1.54
C LEU A 143 -5.78 -15.94 1.27
N GLY A 144 -7.06 -15.69 1.05
CA GLY A 144 -7.61 -14.37 0.76
C GLY A 144 -7.64 -13.44 1.97
N PHE A 145 -8.48 -13.78 2.96
CA PHE A 145 -8.72 -12.90 4.11
C PHE A 145 -7.67 -13.00 5.21
N CYS A 146 -7.07 -14.18 5.44
CA CYS A 146 -6.08 -14.31 6.52
C CYS A 146 -4.69 -13.90 6.07
N PHE A 147 -4.25 -14.31 4.87
CA PHE A 147 -2.89 -14.01 4.39
C PHE A 147 -2.83 -12.71 3.59
N LEU A 148 -3.40 -12.68 2.38
CA LEU A 148 -3.24 -11.54 1.47
C LEU A 148 -3.81 -10.24 2.03
N MET A 149 -4.98 -10.29 2.67
CA MET A 149 -5.58 -9.11 3.30
C MET A 149 -4.81 -8.66 4.55
N ALA A 150 -4.26 -9.58 5.35
CA ALA A 150 -3.41 -9.18 6.47
C ALA A 150 -2.13 -8.50 5.98
N GLU A 151 -1.47 -9.05 4.95
CA GLU A 151 -0.30 -8.42 4.32
C GLU A 151 -0.65 -7.06 3.69
N ALA A 152 -1.82 -6.93 3.07
CA ALA A 152 -2.31 -5.66 2.54
C ALA A 152 -2.48 -4.62 3.65
N ILE A 153 -2.94 -5.01 4.84
CA ILE A 153 -3.07 -4.11 6.00
C ILE A 153 -1.68 -3.74 6.55
N MET A 154 -0.81 -4.73 6.72
CA MET A 154 0.52 -4.57 7.31
C MET A 154 1.49 -3.82 6.39
N CYS A 155 1.27 -3.74 5.08
CA CYS A 155 2.17 -3.02 4.17
C CYS A 155 2.26 -1.51 4.47
N HIS A 156 1.22 -0.93 5.08
CA HIS A 156 1.18 0.48 5.49
C HIS A 156 1.77 0.71 6.89
N TYR A 157 2.10 -0.35 7.63
CA TYR A 157 2.73 -0.22 8.94
C TYR A 157 4.20 0.22 8.76
N LYS A 158 4.60 1.29 9.46
CA LYS A 158 5.92 1.91 9.29
C LYS A 158 7.07 0.99 9.70
N SER A 159 6.83 0.08 10.63
CA SER A 159 7.82 -0.86 11.18
C SER A 159 7.70 -2.26 10.53
N ASN A 160 7.13 -2.37 9.33
CA ASN A 160 7.08 -3.65 8.63
C ASN A 160 8.36 -3.87 7.81
N ILE A 161 9.19 -4.84 8.21
CA ILE A 161 10.49 -5.15 7.61
C ILE A 161 10.43 -5.31 6.08
N LEU A 162 9.33 -5.88 5.54
CA LEU A 162 9.17 -6.08 4.10
C LEU A 162 8.94 -4.78 3.33
N THR A 163 8.36 -3.75 3.97
CA THR A 163 7.97 -2.51 3.29
C THR A 163 8.64 -1.26 3.86
N CYS A 164 9.44 -1.35 4.94
CA CYS A 164 10.10 -0.20 5.56
C CYS A 164 10.81 0.70 4.53
N ASN A 165 11.53 0.09 3.59
CA ASN A 165 12.34 0.80 2.59
C ASN A 165 11.57 1.28 1.36
N PHE A 166 10.27 0.98 1.25
CA PHE A 166 9.48 1.39 0.08
C PHE A 166 8.91 2.80 0.22
N PRO A 167 8.92 3.61 -0.86
CA PRO A 167 8.28 4.90 -0.88
C PRO A 167 6.75 4.73 -0.72
N ARG A 168 6.09 5.79 -0.24
CA ARG A 168 4.66 5.77 0.08
C ARG A 168 3.78 5.34 -1.10
N ASN A 169 4.13 5.74 -2.33
CA ASN A 169 3.39 5.37 -3.53
C ASN A 169 3.45 3.86 -3.82
N THR A 170 4.61 3.23 -3.60
CA THR A 170 4.77 1.78 -3.75
C THR A 170 3.98 1.04 -2.68
N LYS A 171 4.00 1.51 -1.42
CA LYS A 171 3.19 0.94 -0.33
C LYS A 171 1.70 0.94 -0.67
N THR A 172 1.18 2.07 -1.16
CA THR A 172 -0.22 2.17 -1.60
C THR A 172 -0.50 1.25 -2.79
N THR A 173 0.45 1.08 -3.71
CA THR A 173 0.31 0.16 -4.85
C THR A 173 0.20 -1.29 -4.40
N LEU A 174 1.12 -1.72 -3.52
CA LEU A 174 1.08 -3.05 -2.91
C LEU A 174 -0.22 -3.26 -2.13
N HIS A 175 -0.66 -2.27 -1.36
CA HIS A 175 -1.90 -2.33 -0.60
C HIS A 175 -3.10 -2.68 -1.48
N TRP A 176 -3.37 -1.90 -2.53
CA TRP A 176 -4.59 -2.13 -3.32
C TRP A 176 -4.51 -3.42 -4.13
N ILE A 177 -3.32 -3.80 -4.63
CA ILE A 177 -3.14 -5.07 -5.36
C ILE A 177 -3.40 -6.27 -4.44
N LEU A 178 -2.75 -6.30 -3.27
CA LEU A 178 -2.94 -7.36 -2.29
C LEU A 178 -4.38 -7.38 -1.76
N GLN A 179 -5.01 -6.21 -1.59
CA GLN A 179 -6.39 -6.11 -1.13
C GLN A 179 -7.40 -6.62 -2.17
N VAL A 180 -7.19 -6.31 -3.46
CA VAL A 180 -8.06 -6.80 -4.56
C VAL A 180 -7.92 -8.31 -4.71
N LEU A 181 -6.69 -8.82 -4.71
CA LEU A 181 -6.45 -10.27 -4.76
C LEU A 181 -7.02 -10.95 -3.51
N GLY A 182 -6.61 -10.52 -2.32
CA GLY A 182 -7.02 -11.12 -1.06
C GLY A 182 -8.52 -11.07 -0.82
N GLY A 183 -9.12 -9.89 -1.01
CA GLY A 183 -10.56 -9.73 -0.87
C GLY A 183 -11.32 -10.47 -1.98
N GLY A 184 -10.80 -10.52 -3.21
CA GLY A 184 -11.41 -11.29 -4.30
C GLY A 184 -11.45 -12.79 -4.01
N LEU A 185 -10.33 -13.37 -3.56
CA LEU A 185 -10.28 -14.76 -3.11
C LEU A 185 -11.23 -15.03 -1.93
N GLY A 186 -11.26 -14.14 -0.94
CA GLY A 186 -12.14 -14.27 0.23
C GLY A 186 -13.63 -14.20 -0.12
N ILE A 187 -14.00 -13.27 -1.01
CA ILE A 187 -15.36 -13.13 -1.55
C ILE A 187 -15.74 -14.40 -2.34
N ALA A 188 -14.89 -14.85 -3.26
CA ALA A 188 -15.12 -16.04 -4.07
C ALA A 188 -15.28 -17.30 -3.20
N GLY A 189 -14.37 -17.51 -2.23
CA GLY A 189 -14.43 -18.63 -1.30
C GLY A 189 -15.73 -18.64 -0.49
N THR A 190 -16.16 -17.48 0.00
CA THR A 190 -17.42 -17.34 0.76
C THR A 190 -18.63 -17.62 -0.14
N LEU A 191 -18.65 -17.05 -1.34
CA LEU A 191 -19.74 -17.21 -2.31
C LEU A 191 -19.93 -18.66 -2.72
N VAL A 192 -18.86 -19.40 -3.03
CA VAL A 192 -18.90 -20.83 -3.35
C VAL A 192 -19.58 -21.62 -2.24
N LYS A 193 -19.29 -21.29 -0.97
CA LYS A 193 -19.89 -21.96 0.18
C LYS A 193 -21.36 -21.58 0.39
N CYS A 194 -21.71 -20.32 0.16
CA CYS A 194 -23.10 -19.84 0.20
C CYS A 194 -23.97 -20.55 -0.83
N ILE A 195 -23.49 -20.68 -2.08
CA ILE A 195 -24.19 -21.39 -3.15
C ILE A 195 -24.38 -22.86 -2.78
N GLN A 196 -23.33 -23.54 -2.28
CA GLN A 196 -23.41 -24.94 -1.85
C GLN A 196 -24.47 -25.17 -0.76
N LYS A 197 -24.70 -24.18 0.10
CA LYS A 197 -25.64 -24.26 1.23
C LYS A 197 -27.00 -23.61 0.93
N GLY A 198 -27.25 -23.15 -0.30
CA GLY A 198 -28.48 -22.45 -0.65
C GLY A 198 -28.73 -21.21 0.22
N PHE A 199 -27.67 -20.48 0.57
CA PHE A 199 -27.72 -19.31 1.45
C PHE A 199 -28.30 -19.55 2.86
N ARG A 200 -28.25 -20.79 3.37
CA ARG A 200 -28.65 -21.10 4.75
C ARG A 200 -27.56 -20.70 5.76
N ILE A 201 -27.75 -19.55 6.42
CA ILE A 201 -26.78 -18.92 7.32
C ILE A 201 -27.18 -19.12 8.80
N GLU A 202 -27.08 -20.35 9.29
CA GLU A 202 -27.50 -20.68 10.67
C GLU A 202 -26.37 -20.54 11.69
N SER A 203 -25.16 -20.98 11.31
CA SER A 203 -24.05 -21.08 12.25
C SER A 203 -23.31 -19.75 12.44
N LEU A 204 -22.69 -19.53 13.61
CA LEU A 204 -21.92 -18.31 13.90
C LEU A 204 -20.83 -18.03 12.85
N HIS A 205 -20.06 -19.05 12.47
CA HIS A 205 -19.09 -18.96 11.36
C HIS A 205 -19.72 -18.44 10.06
N ALA A 206 -20.91 -18.92 9.70
CA ALA A 206 -21.59 -18.51 8.48
C ALA A 206 -22.10 -17.06 8.58
N LYS A 207 -22.66 -16.66 9.74
CA LYS A 207 -23.13 -15.29 9.99
C LYS A 207 -21.98 -14.28 9.89
N LEU A 208 -20.87 -14.57 10.56
CA LEU A 208 -19.69 -13.71 10.56
C LEU A 208 -19.01 -13.67 9.20
N GLY A 209 -18.85 -14.82 8.53
CA GLY A 209 -18.26 -14.90 7.19
C GLY A 209 -19.10 -14.17 6.15
N PHE A 210 -20.43 -14.26 6.21
CA PHE A 210 -21.32 -13.53 5.31
C PHE A 210 -21.32 -12.02 5.58
N ALA A 211 -21.28 -11.60 6.85
CA ALA A 211 -21.10 -10.20 7.20
C ALA A 211 -19.77 -9.65 6.68
N ALA A 212 -18.67 -10.40 6.84
CA ALA A 212 -17.36 -10.03 6.29
C ALA A 212 -17.39 -9.95 4.76
N PHE A 213 -18.10 -10.86 4.06
CA PHE A 213 -18.29 -10.80 2.62
C PHE A 213 -18.96 -9.48 2.18
N ILE A 214 -20.08 -9.11 2.80
CA ILE A 214 -20.80 -7.87 2.47
C ILE A 214 -19.92 -6.64 2.73
N LEU A 215 -19.30 -6.57 3.90
CA LEU A 215 -18.44 -5.44 4.27
C LEU A 215 -17.19 -5.36 3.39
N CYS A 216 -16.65 -6.49 2.94
CA CYS A 216 -15.53 -6.52 2.00
C CYS A 216 -15.92 -5.87 0.67
N CYS A 217 -17.12 -6.17 0.13
CA CYS A 217 -17.63 -5.52 -1.08
C CYS A 217 -17.73 -3.99 -0.92
N PHE A 218 -18.31 -3.51 0.19
CA PHE A 218 -18.36 -2.07 0.47
C PHE A 218 -16.97 -1.45 0.68
N SER A 219 -16.07 -2.17 1.34
CA SER A 219 -14.68 -1.75 1.55
C SER A 219 -13.93 -1.62 0.23
N MET A 220 -14.13 -2.54 -0.72
CA MET A 220 -13.53 -2.44 -2.06
C MET A 220 -14.05 -1.23 -2.84
N ILE A 221 -15.37 -1.00 -2.83
CA ILE A 221 -15.97 0.14 -3.53
C ILE A 221 -15.46 1.46 -2.93
N SER A 222 -15.43 1.57 -1.60
CA SER A 222 -14.89 2.77 -0.93
C SER A 222 -13.39 2.96 -1.20
N GLY A 223 -12.61 1.88 -1.26
CA GLY A 223 -11.19 1.91 -1.63
C GLY A 223 -10.97 2.41 -3.06
N LEU A 224 -11.76 1.89 -4.01
CA LEU A 224 -11.71 2.34 -5.41
C LEU A 224 -12.09 3.81 -5.54
N SER A 225 -13.14 4.26 -4.84
CA SER A 225 -13.53 5.67 -4.75
C SER A 225 -12.40 6.54 -4.17
N ALA A 226 -11.64 6.04 -3.18
CA ALA A 226 -10.51 6.76 -2.62
C ALA A 226 -9.33 6.90 -3.60
N LEU A 227 -9.08 5.88 -4.44
CA LEU A 227 -8.07 5.93 -5.51
C LEU A 227 -8.44 6.99 -6.56
N TYR A 228 -9.70 7.06 -6.97
CA TYR A 228 -10.17 8.05 -7.96
C TYR A 228 -10.63 9.38 -7.35
N SER A 229 -10.20 9.69 -6.12
CA SER A 229 -10.68 10.84 -5.35
C SER A 229 -10.64 12.18 -6.08
N GLN A 230 -9.69 12.42 -7.00
CA GLN A 230 -9.64 13.65 -7.80
C GLN A 230 -10.91 13.87 -8.64
N LYS A 231 -11.55 12.79 -9.13
CA LYS A 231 -12.79 12.85 -9.92
C LYS A 231 -14.06 12.81 -9.04
N VAL A 232 -13.95 12.31 -7.80
CA VAL A 232 -15.09 12.08 -6.88
C VAL A 232 -15.21 13.17 -5.80
N LYS A 233 -14.28 14.14 -5.78
CA LYS A 233 -14.25 15.28 -4.83
C LYS A 233 -15.56 16.07 -4.74
N GLN A 234 -16.40 16.05 -5.77
CA GLN A 234 -17.69 16.73 -5.77
C GLN A 234 -18.75 16.06 -4.88
N PHE A 235 -18.62 14.75 -4.59
CA PHE A 235 -19.64 13.99 -3.88
C PHE A 235 -19.25 13.60 -2.45
N LEU A 236 -17.95 13.42 -2.18
CA LEU A 236 -17.49 12.98 -0.87
C LEU A 236 -16.13 13.59 -0.51
N SER A 237 -16.02 14.14 0.71
CA SER A 237 -14.74 14.66 1.20
C SER A 237 -13.68 13.55 1.18
N PRO A 238 -12.51 13.76 0.55
CA PRO A 238 -11.48 12.75 0.42
C PRO A 238 -10.91 12.32 1.78
N LEU A 239 -11.04 13.15 2.81
CA LEU A 239 -10.67 12.82 4.18
C LEU A 239 -11.68 11.86 4.82
N PHE A 240 -12.98 12.14 4.66
CA PHE A 240 -14.04 11.30 5.19
C PHE A 240 -14.01 9.91 4.54
N ASN A 241 -13.90 9.83 3.21
CA ASN A 241 -13.83 8.56 2.50
C ASN A 241 -12.64 7.69 2.96
N LYS A 242 -11.46 8.29 3.18
CA LYS A 242 -10.28 7.57 3.68
C LYS A 242 -10.45 7.06 5.12
N THR A 243 -11.18 7.77 5.96
CA THR A 243 -11.49 7.31 7.32
C THR A 243 -12.52 6.19 7.29
N PHE A 244 -13.57 6.34 6.47
CA PHE A 244 -14.61 5.34 6.28
C PHE A 244 -14.05 4.02 5.70
N HIS A 245 -13.21 4.09 4.65
CA HIS A 245 -12.54 2.92 4.08
C HIS A 245 -11.68 2.20 5.12
N ASN A 246 -10.93 2.94 5.94
CA ASN A 246 -10.12 2.34 7.01
C ASN A 246 -10.99 1.63 8.06
N LEU A 247 -12.11 2.25 8.46
CA LEU A 247 -13.05 1.65 9.41
C LEU A 247 -13.70 0.38 8.84
N LEU A 248 -14.22 0.44 7.61
CA LEU A 248 -14.81 -0.72 6.94
C LEU A 248 -13.81 -1.85 6.76
N GLY A 249 -12.58 -1.53 6.32
CA GLY A 249 -11.50 -2.50 6.17
C GLY A 249 -11.16 -3.19 7.49
N LEU A 250 -11.05 -2.44 8.58
CA LEU A 250 -10.77 -3.00 9.90
C LEU A 250 -11.90 -3.91 10.39
N ILE A 251 -13.16 -3.47 10.30
CA ILE A 251 -14.31 -4.29 10.72
C ILE A 251 -14.38 -5.57 9.89
N THR A 252 -14.18 -5.47 8.56
CA THR A 252 -14.14 -6.62 7.66
C THR A 252 -13.06 -7.61 8.09
N PHE A 253 -11.86 -7.13 8.38
CA PHE A 253 -10.73 -7.97 8.79
C PHE A 253 -10.97 -8.66 10.13
N VAL A 254 -11.50 -7.94 11.12
CA VAL A 254 -11.88 -8.51 12.41
C VAL A 254 -12.93 -9.62 12.22
N LEU A 255 -14.02 -9.33 11.49
CA LEU A 255 -15.06 -10.33 11.26
C LEU A 255 -14.55 -11.55 10.49
N ALA A 256 -13.65 -11.35 9.52
CA ALA A 256 -13.06 -12.46 8.76
C ALA A 256 -12.19 -13.37 9.64
N LEU A 257 -11.32 -12.81 10.49
CA LEU A 257 -10.48 -13.61 11.39
C LEU A 257 -11.28 -14.26 12.52
N VAL A 258 -12.32 -13.59 13.04
CA VAL A 258 -13.23 -14.22 14.00
C VAL A 258 -14.05 -15.33 13.31
N ALA A 259 -14.47 -15.14 12.05
CA ALA A 259 -15.08 -16.22 11.27
C ALA A 259 -14.11 -17.39 11.08
N GLN A 260 -12.83 -17.14 10.82
CA GLN A 260 -11.78 -18.17 10.73
C GLN A 260 -11.63 -18.93 12.05
N TYR A 261 -11.62 -18.24 13.20
CA TYR A 261 -11.62 -18.86 14.53
C TYR A 261 -12.77 -19.87 14.69
N TYR A 262 -14.00 -19.47 14.33
CA TYR A 262 -15.16 -20.38 14.35
C TYR A 262 -15.11 -21.45 13.24
N GLY A 263 -14.31 -21.22 12.19
CA GLY A 263 -14.01 -22.19 11.14
C GLY A 263 -13.27 -23.42 11.68
N TYR A 264 -12.35 -23.23 12.63
CA TYR A 264 -11.65 -24.33 13.30
C TYR A 264 -12.55 -25.18 14.21
N GLN A 265 -13.75 -24.71 14.55
CA GLN A 265 -14.78 -25.49 15.26
C GLN A 265 -15.71 -26.25 14.30
N LYS A 266 -15.49 -26.18 12.99
CA LYS A 266 -16.33 -26.90 12.03
C LYS A 266 -15.85 -28.32 11.83
N GLY A 267 -16.80 -29.21 11.57
CA GLY A 267 -16.55 -30.64 11.37
C GLY A 267 -15.51 -30.96 10.29
N PHE A 268 -15.30 -30.08 9.30
CA PHE A 268 -14.21 -30.24 8.34
C PHE A 268 -12.83 -30.26 9.02
N PHE A 269 -12.56 -29.28 9.88
CA PHE A 269 -11.29 -29.14 10.57
C PHE A 269 -11.17 -30.14 11.73
N ILE A 270 -12.24 -30.31 12.50
CA ILE A 270 -12.29 -31.24 13.65
C ILE A 270 -11.96 -32.68 13.22
N ARG A 271 -12.53 -33.17 12.11
CA ARG A 271 -12.28 -34.55 11.64
C ARG A 271 -10.86 -34.79 11.13
N LYS A 272 -10.06 -33.74 10.95
CA LYS A 272 -8.73 -33.82 10.34
C LYS A 272 -7.60 -33.43 11.31
N THR A 273 -7.94 -33.00 12.52
CA THR A 273 -6.97 -32.44 13.47
C THR A 273 -7.30 -32.87 14.90
N THR A 274 -6.28 -32.95 15.75
CA THR A 274 -6.45 -33.20 17.19
C THR A 274 -6.98 -31.97 17.91
N GLU A 275 -7.63 -32.16 19.06
CA GLU A 275 -8.24 -31.07 19.83
C GLU A 275 -7.20 -30.02 20.28
N ASP A 276 -6.04 -30.47 20.77
CA ASP A 276 -4.93 -29.59 21.16
C ASP A 276 -4.47 -28.69 20.01
N PHE A 277 -4.38 -29.26 18.81
CA PHE A 277 -3.98 -28.51 17.62
C PHE A 277 -5.05 -27.49 17.19
N GLN A 278 -6.33 -27.82 17.37
CA GLN A 278 -7.42 -26.87 17.13
C GLN A 278 -7.36 -25.67 18.09
N ILE A 279 -7.03 -25.92 19.36
CA ILE A 279 -6.85 -24.85 20.35
C ILE A 279 -5.65 -23.98 19.95
N LEU A 280 -4.53 -24.59 19.56
CA LEU A 280 -3.35 -23.86 19.08
C LEU A 280 -3.70 -22.94 17.91
N MET A 281 -4.36 -23.45 16.86
CA MET A 281 -4.73 -22.65 15.68
C MET A 281 -5.67 -21.48 16.01
N LYS A 282 -6.57 -21.68 16.97
CA LYS A 282 -7.45 -20.62 17.49
C LYS A 282 -6.67 -19.53 18.24
N CYS A 283 -5.70 -19.91 19.08
CA CYS A 283 -4.85 -18.96 19.78
C CYS A 283 -4.00 -18.16 18.78
N ILE A 284 -3.40 -18.84 17.79
CA ILE A 284 -2.58 -18.21 16.75
C ILE A 284 -3.38 -17.16 15.98
N ILE A 285 -4.61 -17.47 15.54
CA ILE A 285 -5.41 -16.52 14.76
C ILE A 285 -5.88 -15.33 15.61
N LEU A 286 -6.15 -15.54 16.89
CA LEU A 286 -6.55 -14.47 17.81
C LEU A 286 -5.38 -13.52 18.12
N ILE A 287 -4.19 -14.08 18.37
CA ILE A 287 -2.96 -13.29 18.53
C ILE A 287 -2.70 -12.50 17.25
N SER A 288 -2.76 -13.14 16.08
CA SER A 288 -2.53 -12.48 14.80
C SER A 288 -3.54 -11.35 14.54
N LEU A 289 -4.80 -11.54 14.93
CA LEU A 289 -5.85 -10.51 14.85
C LEU A 289 -5.48 -9.29 15.70
N ILE A 290 -5.07 -9.50 16.95
CA ILE A 290 -4.70 -8.41 17.85
C ILE A 290 -3.51 -7.65 17.29
N LEU A 291 -2.42 -8.34 16.93
CA LEU A 291 -1.20 -7.71 16.44
C LEU A 291 -1.44 -6.94 15.13
N SER A 292 -2.18 -7.52 14.19
CA SER A 292 -2.47 -6.89 12.89
C SER A 292 -3.41 -5.68 13.02
N SER A 293 -4.21 -5.60 14.09
CA SER A 293 -5.18 -4.51 14.29
C SER A 293 -4.58 -3.25 14.92
N ILE A 294 -3.43 -3.35 15.61
CA ILE A 294 -2.78 -2.21 16.30
C ILE A 294 -2.50 -1.05 15.33
N GLY A 295 -1.94 -1.35 14.16
CA GLY A 295 -1.60 -0.35 13.15
C GLY A 295 -2.83 0.42 12.62
N PRO A 296 -3.85 -0.27 12.09
CA PRO A 296 -5.10 0.34 11.65
C PRO A 296 -5.83 1.15 12.74
N ILE A 297 -5.90 0.63 13.96
CA ILE A 297 -6.55 1.31 15.10
C ILE A 297 -5.82 2.62 15.41
N LYS A 298 -4.48 2.59 15.48
CA LYS A 298 -3.67 3.79 15.68
C LYS A 298 -3.90 4.81 14.56
N SER A 299 -3.95 4.37 13.30
CA SER A 299 -4.26 5.23 12.16
C SER A 299 -5.66 5.85 12.26
N LEU A 300 -6.66 5.06 12.66
CA LEU A 300 -8.04 5.48 12.81
C LEU A 300 -8.18 6.51 13.93
N TYR A 301 -7.56 6.26 15.09
CA TYR A 301 -7.58 7.17 16.24
C TYR A 301 -7.02 8.56 15.87
N TYR A 302 -5.86 8.62 15.21
CA TYR A 302 -5.29 9.90 14.78
C TYR A 302 -6.19 10.64 13.78
N LYS A 303 -6.80 9.94 12.82
CA LYS A 303 -7.71 10.56 11.84
C LYS A 303 -8.98 11.07 12.49
N LEU A 304 -9.59 10.29 13.38
CA LEU A 304 -10.80 10.71 14.10
C LEU A 304 -10.54 11.94 14.97
N ASN A 305 -9.43 11.96 15.72
CA ASN A 305 -9.07 13.12 16.53
C ASN A 305 -8.85 14.38 15.68
N ASN A 306 -8.23 14.24 14.50
CA ASN A 306 -8.06 15.36 13.57
C ASN A 306 -9.38 15.84 12.95
N VAL A 307 -10.34 14.94 12.72
CA VAL A 307 -11.68 15.34 12.26
C VAL A 307 -12.42 16.08 13.36
N ILE A 308 -12.40 15.56 14.60
CA ILE A 308 -13.06 16.21 15.74
C ILE A 308 -12.53 17.63 15.92
N LYS A 309 -11.21 17.82 15.99
CA LYS A 309 -10.57 19.14 16.17
C LYS A 309 -10.82 20.16 15.06
N ASN A 310 -11.20 19.73 13.86
CA ASN A 310 -11.42 20.63 12.73
C ASN A 310 -12.89 21.01 12.54
N TYR A 311 -13.82 20.29 13.20
CA TYR A 311 -15.27 20.49 13.05
C TYR A 311 -15.97 20.87 14.37
N TRP A 312 -15.27 20.78 15.50
CA TRP A 312 -15.70 21.17 16.85
C TRP A 312 -14.55 21.89 17.55
#